data_AF-A0A0K1PH94-F1
#
_entry.id   AF-A0A0K1PH94-F1
#
_cell.length_a   1.000
_cell.length_b   1.000
_cell.length_c   1.000
_cell.angle_alpha   90.00
_cell.angle_beta   90.00
_cell.angle_gamma   90.00
#
_symmetry.space_group_name_H-M   'P 1'
#
loop_
_entity.id
_entity.type
_entity.pdbx_description
1 polymer ?
#
loop_
_entity_poly.entity_id
_entity_poly.type
_entity_poly.pdbx_seq_one_letter_code
_entity_poly.pdbx_strand_id
1 'polypeptide(L)'
;MKQMGERGVYQPTTARHRITALERITSILADDEPKDARFILENIDAICDRWTRKEGANPETANTYLSRSKIALSDFFEYRRDPRGFKPRGRDARTDKPATSATSEKKRERSEAKKEIAEAVPTPVVTSPGAEALRTFPVAGGEFAYRLPGPVTVADVYKIACHLVTFAKDFGETEMPVFGMIRRDVR
;
A
#
# COMPACT_ATOMS: atom_id res chain seq x y z
N MET A 1 -11.68 -8.86 -16.10
CA MET A 1 -11.13 -8.57 -14.75
C MET A 1 -11.84 -9.31 -13.62
N LYS A 2 -13.14 -9.09 -13.37
CA LYS A 2 -13.87 -9.74 -12.27
C LYS A 2 -13.74 -11.28 -12.27
N GLN A 3 -13.97 -11.90 -13.43
CA GLN A 3 -13.79 -13.35 -13.63
C GLN A 3 -12.35 -13.84 -13.37
N MET A 4 -11.32 -13.00 -13.58
CA MET A 4 -9.92 -13.37 -13.32
C MET A 4 -9.61 -13.35 -11.82
N GLY A 5 -10.26 -12.48 -11.04
CA GLY A 5 -10.21 -12.51 -9.58
C GLY A 5 -10.96 -13.72 -8.99
N GLU A 6 -12.12 -14.05 -9.53
CA GLU A 6 -12.92 -15.22 -9.11
C GLU A 6 -12.22 -16.55 -9.42
N ARG A 7 -11.49 -16.64 -10.55
CA ARG A 7 -10.68 -17.80 -10.92
C ARG A 7 -9.35 -17.91 -10.18
N GLY A 8 -9.06 -17.01 -9.22
CA GLY A 8 -7.82 -17.02 -8.44
C GLY A 8 -6.56 -16.62 -9.22
N VAL A 9 -6.70 -16.12 -10.45
CA VAL A 9 -5.58 -15.65 -11.26
C VAL A 9 -5.00 -14.37 -10.65
N TYR A 10 -5.88 -13.45 -10.19
CA TYR A 10 -5.47 -12.31 -9.37
C TYR A 10 -5.79 -12.50 -7.90
N GLN A 11 -4.98 -11.86 -7.07
CA GLN A 11 -5.35 -11.56 -5.70
C GLN A 11 -6.58 -10.63 -5.71
N PRO A 12 -7.66 -10.94 -4.95
CA PRO A 12 -8.93 -10.21 -5.05
C PRO A 12 -8.83 -8.70 -4.85
N THR A 13 -7.98 -8.24 -3.92
CA THR A 13 -7.77 -6.80 -3.67
C THR A 13 -7.10 -6.12 -4.87
N THR A 14 -6.13 -6.77 -5.50
CA THR A 14 -5.45 -6.27 -6.71
C THR A 14 -6.43 -6.14 -7.87
N ALA A 15 -7.30 -7.13 -8.06
CA ALA A 15 -8.36 -7.06 -9.07
C ALA A 15 -9.30 -5.88 -8.81
N ARG A 16 -9.73 -5.67 -7.56
CA ARG A 16 -10.56 -4.52 -7.16
C ARG A 16 -9.87 -3.19 -7.45
N HIS A 17 -8.61 -3.02 -7.03
CA HIS A 17 -7.86 -1.78 -7.26
C HIS A 17 -7.72 -1.44 -8.75
N ARG A 18 -7.51 -2.45 -9.60
CA ARG A 18 -7.41 -2.26 -11.05
C ARG A 18 -8.76 -1.91 -11.68
N ILE A 19 -9.84 -2.54 -11.22
CA ILE A 19 -11.21 -2.21 -11.64
C ILE A 19 -11.54 -0.76 -11.26
N THR A 20 -11.32 -0.37 -10.01
CA THR A 20 -11.59 0.99 -9.54
C THR A 20 -10.76 2.03 -10.29
N ALA A 21 -9.50 1.74 -10.60
CA ALA A 21 -8.66 2.65 -11.38
C ALA A 21 -9.24 2.86 -12.80
N LEU A 22 -9.68 1.78 -13.46
CA LEU A 22 -10.35 1.85 -14.76
C LEU A 22 -11.66 2.61 -14.70
N GLU A 23 -12.54 2.30 -13.75
CA GLU A 23 -13.83 3.00 -13.57
C GLU A 23 -13.63 4.50 -13.36
N ARG A 24 -12.60 4.88 -12.58
CA ARG A 24 -12.29 6.28 -12.31
C ARG A 24 -11.75 7.01 -13.54
N ILE A 25 -10.82 6.42 -14.27
CA ILE A 25 -10.28 7.05 -15.50
C ILE A 25 -11.36 7.12 -16.58
N THR A 26 -12.18 6.07 -16.71
CA THR A 26 -13.21 5.99 -17.75
C THR A 26 -14.48 6.79 -17.46
N SER A 27 -14.68 7.28 -16.22
CA SER A 27 -15.86 8.08 -15.86
C SER A 27 -15.94 9.43 -16.58
N ILE A 28 -14.86 9.84 -17.25
CA ILE A 28 -14.77 11.12 -17.94
C ILE A 28 -15.04 11.01 -19.43
N LEU A 29 -15.09 9.79 -19.98
CA LEU A 29 -15.42 9.58 -21.39
C LEU A 29 -16.84 10.10 -21.62
N ALA A 30 -16.99 10.90 -22.68
CA ALA A 30 -18.29 11.33 -23.13
C ALA A 30 -19.07 10.15 -23.76
N ASP A 31 -20.38 10.31 -23.92
CA ASP A 31 -21.23 9.24 -24.42
C ASP A 31 -21.08 8.96 -25.91
N ASP A 32 -20.51 9.91 -26.65
CA ASP A 32 -20.11 9.81 -28.05
C ASP A 32 -18.74 9.14 -28.24
N GLU A 33 -17.93 9.03 -27.18
CA GLU A 33 -16.61 8.39 -27.26
C GLU A 33 -16.72 6.85 -27.27
N PRO A 34 -15.89 6.15 -28.08
CA PRO A 34 -15.87 4.70 -28.08
C PRO A 34 -15.44 4.13 -26.73
N LYS A 35 -16.33 3.38 -26.07
CA LYS A 35 -16.04 2.68 -24.80
C LYS A 35 -15.35 1.32 -25.03
N ASP A 36 -14.70 1.14 -26.18
CA ASP A 36 -13.98 -0.10 -26.52
C ASP A 36 -12.64 -0.19 -25.77
N ALA A 37 -12.30 -1.40 -25.33
CA ALA A 37 -11.10 -1.63 -24.53
C ALA A 37 -9.81 -1.29 -25.30
N ARG A 38 -9.80 -1.42 -26.64
CA ARG A 38 -8.63 -1.07 -27.46
C ARG A 38 -8.46 0.44 -27.54
N PHE A 39 -9.55 1.14 -27.85
CA PHE A 39 -9.56 2.60 -27.88
C PHE A 39 -9.09 3.20 -26.55
N ILE A 40 -9.61 2.67 -25.43
CA ILE A 40 -9.20 3.13 -24.10
C ILE A 40 -7.72 2.87 -23.87
N LEU A 41 -7.18 1.69 -24.24
CA LEU A 41 -5.76 1.37 -24.05
C LEU A 41 -4.85 2.30 -24.87
N GLU A 42 -5.20 2.60 -26.12
CA GLU A 42 -4.43 3.46 -27.01
C GLU A 42 -4.45 4.93 -26.54
N ASN A 43 -5.55 5.38 -25.94
CA ASN A 43 -5.75 6.77 -25.54
C ASN A 43 -5.64 7.00 -24.03
N ILE A 44 -5.19 6.00 -23.26
CA ILE A 44 -5.31 6.01 -21.79
C ILE A 44 -4.56 7.16 -21.13
N ASP A 45 -3.43 7.58 -21.71
CA ASP A 45 -2.63 8.69 -21.21
C ASP A 45 -3.42 10.01 -21.33
N ALA A 46 -3.98 10.28 -22.50
CA ALA A 46 -4.81 11.47 -22.74
C ALA A 46 -6.09 11.47 -21.89
N ILE A 47 -6.73 10.30 -21.71
CA ILE A 47 -7.91 10.17 -20.85
C ILE A 47 -7.53 10.44 -19.38
N CYS A 48 -6.39 9.92 -18.93
CA CYS A 48 -5.90 10.18 -17.58
C CYS A 48 -5.55 11.65 -17.35
N ASP A 49 -4.96 12.34 -18.33
CA ASP A 49 -4.68 13.78 -18.25
C ASP A 49 -5.96 14.60 -18.16
N ARG A 50 -6.99 14.23 -18.93
CA ARG A 50 -8.32 14.87 -18.84
C ARG A 50 -8.96 14.61 -17.48
N TRP A 51 -8.89 13.38 -16.98
CA TRP A 51 -9.39 13.00 -15.65
C TRP A 51 -8.68 13.77 -14.53
N THR A 52 -7.35 13.88 -14.60
CA THR A 52 -6.53 14.59 -13.61
C THR A 52 -6.90 16.07 -13.57
N ARG A 53 -7.10 16.70 -14.73
CA ARG A 53 -7.57 18.09 -14.84
C ARG A 53 -9.00 18.29 -14.32
N LYS A 54 -9.90 17.33 -14.56
CA LYS A 54 -11.31 17.41 -14.15
C LYS A 54 -11.50 17.21 -12.64
N GLU A 55 -10.83 16.22 -12.06
CA GLU A 55 -10.99 15.84 -10.65
C GLU A 55 -9.98 16.54 -9.72
N GLY A 56 -8.97 17.23 -10.27
CA GLY A 56 -7.91 17.86 -9.48
C GLY A 56 -7.04 16.84 -8.74
N ALA A 57 -6.86 15.65 -9.32
CA ALA A 57 -6.11 14.57 -8.67
C ALA A 57 -4.61 14.92 -8.54
N ASN A 58 -4.00 14.49 -7.42
CA ASN A 58 -2.54 14.55 -7.26
C ASN A 58 -1.84 13.74 -8.38
N PRO A 59 -0.79 14.29 -9.04
CA PRO A 59 0.01 13.59 -10.04
C PRO A 59 0.44 12.16 -9.66
N GLU A 60 0.77 11.91 -8.40
CA GLU A 60 1.16 10.57 -7.93
C GLU A 60 -0.01 9.56 -7.98
N THR A 61 -1.20 10.01 -7.59
CA THR A 61 -2.44 9.23 -7.69
C THR A 61 -2.80 8.96 -9.15
N ALA A 62 -2.66 9.97 -10.01
CA ALA A 62 -2.91 9.82 -11.44
C ALA A 62 -1.98 8.78 -12.08
N ASN A 63 -0.67 8.88 -11.82
CA ASN A 63 0.30 7.89 -12.30
C ASN A 63 0.00 6.48 -11.78
N THR A 64 -0.42 6.36 -10.52
CA THR A 64 -0.82 5.08 -9.93
C THR A 64 -2.02 4.47 -10.67
N TYR A 65 -3.03 5.28 -10.97
CA TYR A 65 -4.26 4.82 -11.64
C TYR A 65 -4.00 4.49 -13.11
N LEU A 66 -3.18 5.29 -13.77
CA LEU A 66 -2.73 5.08 -15.15
C LEU A 66 -1.96 3.78 -15.29
N SER A 67 -0.96 3.56 -14.42
CA SER A 67 -0.17 2.32 -14.40
C SER A 67 -1.06 1.10 -14.17
N ARG A 68 -1.94 1.15 -13.16
CA ARG A 68 -2.89 0.06 -12.86
C ARG A 68 -3.81 -0.23 -14.05
N SER A 69 -4.30 0.80 -14.73
CA SER A 69 -5.24 0.66 -15.85
C SER A 69 -4.55 0.15 -17.12
N LYS A 70 -3.33 0.58 -17.41
CA LYS A 70 -2.50 0.05 -18.50
C LYS A 70 -2.24 -1.45 -18.33
N ILE A 71 -1.81 -1.83 -17.13
CA ILE A 71 -1.57 -3.24 -16.80
C ILE A 71 -2.89 -4.02 -16.93
N ALA A 72 -3.98 -3.48 -16.41
CA ALA A 72 -5.29 -4.13 -16.44
C ALA A 72 -5.79 -4.45 -17.85
N LEU A 73 -5.69 -3.48 -18.76
CA LEU A 73 -6.13 -3.64 -20.14
C LEU A 73 -5.18 -4.56 -20.93
N SER A 74 -3.88 -4.42 -20.73
CA SER A 74 -2.88 -5.31 -21.34
C SER A 74 -3.11 -6.77 -20.93
N ASP A 75 -3.28 -7.00 -19.63
CA ASP A 75 -3.55 -8.31 -19.07
C ASP A 75 -4.88 -8.88 -19.57
N PHE A 76 -5.90 -8.04 -19.79
CA PHE A 76 -7.16 -8.47 -20.38
C PHE A 76 -6.99 -8.99 -21.80
N PHE A 77 -6.23 -8.29 -22.66
CA PHE A 77 -5.96 -8.75 -24.02
C PHE A 77 -5.11 -10.02 -24.04
N GLU A 78 -4.11 -10.10 -23.18
CA GLU A 78 -3.23 -11.27 -23.07
C GLU A 78 -4.01 -12.50 -22.59
N TYR A 79 -4.86 -12.35 -21.58
CA TYR A 79 -5.75 -13.41 -21.10
C TYR A 79 -6.78 -13.84 -22.13
N ARG A 80 -7.32 -12.91 -22.93
CA ARG A 80 -8.22 -13.27 -24.03
C ARG A 80 -7.52 -14.07 -25.13
N ARG A 81 -6.22 -13.85 -25.35
CA ARG A 81 -5.42 -14.57 -26.34
C ARG A 81 -5.09 -15.99 -25.89
N ASP A 82 -4.63 -16.15 -24.65
CA ASP A 82 -4.31 -17.45 -24.07
C ASP A 82 -4.73 -17.50 -22.59
N PRO A 83 -5.96 -17.96 -22.29
CA PRO A 83 -6.44 -18.04 -20.91
C PRO A 83 -5.70 -19.08 -20.06
N ARG A 84 -5.10 -20.12 -20.68
CA ARG A 84 -4.48 -21.24 -19.95
C ARG A 84 -3.03 -20.93 -19.57
N GLY A 85 -2.30 -20.24 -20.45
CA GLY A 85 -0.93 -19.80 -20.21
C GLY A 85 -0.78 -18.46 -19.52
N PHE A 86 -1.88 -17.71 -19.33
CA PHE A 86 -1.84 -16.36 -18.80
C PHE A 86 -1.19 -16.28 -17.39
N LYS A 87 -0.19 -15.41 -17.27
CA LYS A 87 0.44 -15.05 -16.00
C LYS A 87 0.23 -13.56 -15.75
N PRO A 88 -0.42 -13.17 -14.65
CA PRO A 88 -0.68 -11.77 -14.36
C PRO A 88 0.62 -10.98 -14.15
N ARG A 89 0.73 -9.84 -14.85
CA ARG A 89 1.85 -8.91 -14.67
C ARG A 89 1.74 -8.21 -13.31
N GLY A 90 2.88 -8.02 -12.66
CA GLY A 90 2.94 -7.44 -11.31
C GLY A 90 2.53 -8.41 -10.19
N ARG A 91 2.42 -9.71 -10.50
CA ARG A 91 2.72 -10.73 -9.50
C ARG A 91 4.23 -10.69 -9.31
N ASP A 92 4.71 -9.73 -8.54
CA ASP A 92 5.90 -10.02 -7.77
C ASP A 92 5.56 -11.32 -7.06
N ALA A 93 6.29 -12.38 -7.43
CA ALA A 93 6.35 -13.52 -6.58
C ALA A 93 6.56 -12.92 -5.19
N ARG A 94 5.66 -13.22 -4.25
CA ARG A 94 6.13 -13.36 -2.89
C ARG A 94 7.17 -14.47 -3.00
N THR A 95 8.41 -14.11 -3.37
CA THR A 95 9.57 -14.75 -2.82
C THR A 95 9.30 -14.66 -1.33
N ASP A 96 8.84 -15.78 -0.78
CA ASP A 96 9.23 -16.18 0.55
C ASP A 96 10.75 -16.00 0.58
N LYS A 97 11.20 -14.81 0.97
CA LYS A 97 12.62 -14.55 1.20
C LYS A 97 12.89 -15.23 2.53
N PRO A 98 13.67 -16.33 2.59
CA PRO A 98 14.26 -16.69 3.86
C PRO A 98 15.19 -15.55 4.27
N ALA A 99 15.10 -15.17 5.53
CA ALA A 99 16.01 -14.21 6.12
C ALA A 99 17.43 -14.81 6.09
N THR A 100 18.23 -14.42 5.10
CA THR A 100 19.68 -14.60 5.16
C THR A 100 20.36 -13.33 4.66
N SER A 101 21.01 -12.69 5.63
CA SER A 101 22.05 -11.69 5.49
C SER A 101 23.14 -12.12 4.52
N ALA A 102 23.43 -11.31 3.51
CA ALA A 102 24.79 -11.09 2.97
C ALA A 102 24.78 -9.99 1.91
N THR A 103 25.42 -8.88 2.27
CA THR A 103 26.37 -8.06 1.51
C THR A 103 26.43 -8.15 -0.03
N SER A 104 26.20 -7.01 -0.67
CA SER A 104 26.89 -6.53 -1.89
C SER A 104 26.31 -5.12 -2.18
N GLU A 105 26.95 -3.99 -1.92
CA GLU A 105 28.29 -3.56 -2.34
C GLU A 105 28.50 -3.69 -3.86
N LYS A 106 27.86 -2.80 -4.63
CA LYS A 106 28.39 -2.13 -5.83
C LYS A 106 27.27 -1.38 -6.56
N LYS A 107 27.23 -0.05 -6.42
CA LYS A 107 27.07 0.92 -7.53
C LYS A 107 27.21 2.35 -7.03
N ARG A 108 28.44 2.75 -6.69
CA ARG A 108 28.87 4.16 -6.71
C ARG A 108 30.34 4.23 -7.14
N GLU A 109 30.57 3.98 -8.42
CA GLU A 109 31.65 4.67 -9.12
C GLU A 109 30.98 5.77 -9.93
N ARG A 110 31.31 7.02 -9.58
CA ARG A 110 31.47 8.19 -10.47
C ARG A 110 31.11 9.49 -9.73
N SER A 111 32.11 10.06 -9.09
CA SER A 111 32.39 11.50 -8.93
C SER A 111 33.56 11.60 -7.94
N GLU A 112 34.80 11.67 -8.44
CA GLU A 112 35.59 12.93 -8.44
C GLU A 112 35.91 13.38 -7.00
N ALA A 113 37.05 12.97 -6.45
CA ALA A 113 38.36 13.63 -6.60
C ALA A 113 38.44 15.01 -5.91
N LYS A 114 39.38 15.07 -4.94
CA LYS A 114 40.08 16.25 -4.40
C LYS A 114 39.42 16.96 -3.20
N LYS A 115 39.89 16.65 -1.97
CA LYS A 115 40.95 17.43 -1.28
C LYS A 115 41.21 16.87 0.13
N GLU A 116 42.49 16.63 0.44
CA GLU A 116 43.03 16.45 1.78
C GLU A 116 42.75 17.70 2.65
N ILE A 117 42.46 17.51 3.94
CA ILE A 117 43.30 17.86 5.09
C ILE A 117 42.56 17.45 6.38
N ALA A 118 43.35 17.00 7.35
CA ALA A 118 43.01 16.55 8.69
C ALA A 118 42.10 17.49 9.49
N GLU A 119 41.37 16.93 10.46
CA GLU A 119 41.58 17.13 11.90
C GLU A 119 40.30 16.75 12.69
N ALA A 120 40.49 16.08 13.82
CA ALA A 120 39.47 15.44 14.62
C ALA A 120 38.75 16.42 15.55
N VAL A 121 37.42 16.56 15.44
CA VAL A 121 36.50 17.14 16.46
C VAL A 121 35.10 16.55 16.23
N PRO A 122 34.32 16.21 17.30
CA PRO A 122 33.10 15.39 17.22
C PRO A 122 32.01 15.95 16.30
N THR A 123 31.36 15.01 15.59
CA THR A 123 30.15 15.23 14.81
C THR A 123 29.04 15.88 15.64
N PRO A 124 28.32 16.89 15.11
CA PRO A 124 27.09 17.37 15.69
C PRO A 124 26.03 16.26 15.59
N VAL A 125 25.34 16.00 16.70
CA VAL A 125 24.14 15.16 16.73
C VAL A 125 23.11 15.81 15.81
N VAL A 126 22.98 15.28 14.59
CA VAL A 126 21.86 15.60 13.71
C VAL A 126 20.67 14.83 14.25
N THR A 127 19.91 15.50 15.11
CA THR A 127 18.59 15.04 15.56
C THR A 127 17.66 15.04 14.34
N SER A 128 17.54 13.90 13.65
CA SER A 128 16.47 13.71 12.67
C SER A 128 15.12 13.69 13.40
N PRO A 129 14.15 14.54 13.03
CA PRO A 129 12.80 14.45 13.57
C PRO A 129 12.11 13.24 12.93
N GLY A 130 11.67 12.27 13.74
CA GLY A 130 10.75 11.23 13.30
C GLY A 130 11.26 9.78 13.33
N ALA A 131 12.30 9.46 14.09
CA ALA A 131 12.54 8.07 14.49
C ALA A 131 11.50 7.69 15.56
N GLU A 132 10.30 7.30 15.12
CA GLU A 132 9.30 6.72 16.03
C GLU A 132 9.86 5.42 16.60
N ALA A 133 10.30 5.49 17.87
CA ALA A 133 10.89 4.37 18.58
C ALA A 133 9.90 3.19 18.64
N LEU A 134 10.37 2.01 18.26
CA LEU A 134 9.63 0.76 18.43
C LEU A 134 9.39 0.56 19.94
N ARG A 135 8.12 0.45 20.33
CA ARG A 135 7.73 0.23 21.73
C ARG A 135 7.42 -1.24 21.93
N THR A 136 7.80 -1.80 23.08
CA THR A 136 7.48 -3.17 23.45
C THR A 136 6.54 -3.19 24.66
N PHE A 137 5.67 -4.19 24.71
CA PHE A 137 4.74 -4.44 25.79
C PHE A 137 4.77 -5.94 26.14
N PRO A 138 5.01 -6.32 27.40
CA PRO A 138 5.06 -7.72 27.78
C PRO A 138 3.64 -8.33 27.78
N VAL A 139 3.49 -9.51 27.18
CA VAL A 139 2.24 -10.29 27.17
C VAL A 139 2.50 -11.71 27.68
N ALA A 140 1.46 -12.40 28.14
CA ALA A 140 1.54 -13.78 28.63
C ALA A 140 1.94 -14.74 27.48
N GLY A 141 3.24 -14.88 27.24
CA GLY A 141 3.80 -15.66 26.15
C GLY A 141 4.88 -14.96 25.32
N GLY A 142 5.21 -13.69 25.58
CA GLY A 142 6.31 -13.01 24.91
C GLY A 142 6.24 -11.48 24.96
N GLU A 143 6.91 -10.83 24.01
CA GLU A 143 6.89 -9.38 23.86
C GLU A 143 6.09 -8.95 22.64
N PHE A 144 5.16 -8.03 22.83
CA PHE A 144 4.41 -7.38 21.77
C PHE A 144 5.11 -6.07 21.37
N ALA A 145 5.73 -6.05 20.19
CA ALA A 145 6.39 -4.86 19.65
C ALA A 145 5.45 -4.10 18.69
N TYR A 146 5.31 -2.80 18.87
CA TYR A 146 4.44 -1.96 18.05
C TYR A 146 5.04 -0.57 17.77
N ARG A 147 4.60 0.02 16.67
CA ARG A 147 4.95 1.38 16.26
C ARG A 147 3.66 2.17 16.05
N LEU A 148 3.56 3.31 16.74
CA LEU A 148 2.41 4.21 16.61
C LEU A 148 2.79 5.40 15.71
N PRO A 149 1.95 5.74 14.71
CA PRO A 149 2.16 6.91 13.89
C PRO A 149 1.80 8.17 14.69
N GLY A 150 2.79 9.02 14.98
CA GLY A 150 2.58 10.33 15.59
C GLY A 150 1.80 10.33 16.94
N PRO A 151 1.21 11.49 17.31
CA PRO A 151 0.40 11.59 18.53
C PRO A 151 -0.91 10.82 18.36
N VAL A 152 -1.08 9.76 19.15
CA VAL A 152 -2.27 8.90 19.12
C VAL A 152 -3.29 9.39 20.14
N THR A 153 -4.55 9.50 19.72
CA THR A 153 -5.66 9.87 20.62
C THR A 153 -6.20 8.65 21.36
N VAL A 154 -6.88 8.86 22.49
CA VAL A 154 -7.55 7.77 23.23
C VAL A 154 -8.55 7.03 22.34
N ALA A 155 -9.26 7.73 21.46
CA ALA A 155 -10.20 7.12 20.52
C ALA A 155 -9.51 6.15 19.55
N ASP A 156 -8.29 6.47 19.10
CA ASP A 156 -7.53 5.60 18.22
C ASP A 156 -6.97 4.38 18.96
N VAL A 157 -6.58 4.53 20.23
CA VAL A 157 -6.24 3.40 21.11
C VAL A 157 -7.43 2.45 21.25
N TYR A 158 -8.65 2.96 21.45
CA TYR A 158 -9.85 2.12 21.49
C TYR A 158 -10.09 1.35 20.19
N LYS A 159 -9.90 1.99 19.03
CA LYS A 159 -10.03 1.29 17.73
C LYS A 159 -9.02 0.17 17.59
N ILE A 160 -7.76 0.43 17.97
CA ILE A 160 -6.69 -0.58 17.97
C ILE A 160 -7.05 -1.73 18.91
N ALA A 161 -7.50 -1.42 20.13
CA ALA A 161 -7.91 -2.44 21.10
C ALA A 161 -9.07 -3.30 20.57
N CYS A 162 -10.15 -2.68 20.08
CA CYS A 162 -11.27 -3.40 19.49
C CYS A 162 -10.83 -4.28 18.30
N HIS A 163 -9.91 -3.78 17.48
CA HIS A 163 -9.35 -4.57 16.38
C HIS A 163 -8.55 -5.77 16.89
N LEU A 164 -7.64 -5.59 17.85
CA LEU A 164 -6.82 -6.66 18.42
C LEU A 164 -7.66 -7.74 19.12
N VAL A 165 -8.74 -7.34 19.79
CA VAL A 165 -9.66 -8.27 20.46
C VAL A 165 -10.25 -9.28 19.48
N THR A 166 -10.49 -8.93 18.22
CA THR A 166 -11.00 -9.88 17.20
C THR A 166 -10.02 -11.00 16.83
N PHE A 167 -8.74 -10.88 17.20
CA PHE A 167 -7.72 -11.91 16.98
C PHE A 167 -7.52 -12.82 18.20
N ALA A 168 -8.20 -12.56 19.32
CA ALA A 168 -8.12 -13.40 20.50
C ALA A 168 -8.73 -14.78 20.20
N LYS A 169 -8.09 -15.85 20.67
CA LYS A 169 -8.52 -17.23 20.38
C LYS A 169 -9.84 -17.59 21.06
N ASP A 170 -10.12 -16.91 22.16
CA ASP A 170 -11.29 -16.97 23.04
C ASP A 170 -12.31 -15.86 22.72
N PHE A 171 -12.18 -15.21 21.55
CA PHE A 171 -13.12 -14.22 21.07
C PHE A 171 -14.50 -14.87 20.82
N GLY A 172 -15.40 -14.73 21.79
CA GLY A 172 -16.77 -15.24 21.75
C GLY A 172 -17.17 -16.17 22.90
N GLU A 173 -16.20 -16.72 23.64
CA GLU A 173 -16.46 -17.59 24.81
C GLU A 173 -16.48 -16.82 26.13
N THR A 174 -15.93 -15.60 26.14
CA THR A 174 -15.81 -14.79 27.34
C THR A 174 -16.98 -13.81 27.42
N GLU A 175 -17.81 -13.95 28.46
CA GLU A 175 -18.66 -12.86 28.93
C GLU A 175 -17.75 -11.66 29.23
N MET A 176 -17.58 -10.76 28.27
CA MET A 176 -16.83 -9.53 28.48
C MET A 176 -17.49 -8.81 29.67
N PRO A 177 -16.77 -8.51 30.76
CA PRO A 177 -17.32 -7.69 31.82
C PRO A 177 -17.74 -6.39 31.16
N VAL A 178 -19.05 -6.14 31.15
CA VAL A 178 -19.62 -4.89 30.64
C VAL A 178 -18.85 -3.79 31.34
N PHE A 179 -18.06 -3.04 30.56
CA PHE A 179 -17.26 -1.93 31.07
C PHE A 179 -18.24 -0.96 31.72
N GLY A 180 -18.39 -1.07 33.03
CA GLY A 180 -19.19 -0.16 33.82
C GLY A 180 -18.58 1.22 33.61
N MET A 181 -19.29 2.07 32.87
CA MET A 181 -18.97 3.48 32.76
C MET A 181 -19.06 4.07 34.16
N ILE A 182 -17.93 4.10 34.87
CA ILE A 182 -17.78 4.88 36.09
C ILE A 182 -17.83 6.34 35.64
N ARG A 183 -19.04 6.93 35.69
CA ARG A 183 -19.21 8.38 35.71
C ARG A 183 -18.50 8.88 36.95
N ARG A 184 -17.30 9.44 36.77
CA ARG A 184 -16.71 10.28 37.81
C ARG A 184 -17.47 11.59 37.79
N ASP A 185 -18.32 11.79 38.79
CA ASP A 185 -18.84 13.09 39.13
C ASP A 185 -17.65 14.01 39.46
N VAL A 186 -17.59 15.11 38.71
CA VAL A 186 -16.63 16.19 38.91
C VAL A 186 -17.15 17.04 40.09
N ARG A 187 -16.32 17.20 41.12
CA ARG A 187 -16.45 18.25 42.13
C ARG A 187 -15.39 19.30 41.90
#